data_AF-A0A1X7ABR0-F1
#
_entry.id   AF-A0A1X7ABR0-F1
#
_cell.length_a   1.000
_cell.length_b   1.000
_cell.length_c   1.000
_cell.angle_alpha   90.00
_cell.angle_beta   90.00
_cell.angle_gamma   90.00
#
_symmetry.space_group_name_H-M   'P 1'
#
loop_
_entity.id
_entity.type
_entity.pdbx_description
1 polymer ?
#
loop_
_entity_poly.entity_id
_entity_poly.type
_entity_poly.pdbx_seq_one_letter_code
_entity_poly.pdbx_strand_id
1 'polypeptide(L)'
;MATQMFPKPPSDHRVAGQPLPVRLGILILLAVYPTIGWADSCDRVTVLERFATTGAEPNGSTCATYAGLNGTNGVSCYWAFPFRSHEAAAFSNDVWTEVTRCRVGHASPDTNPVNHPDSYDVRALNANQGIYRVTTKDKNQRQRTFVFLSVEQKG
;
A
#
# COMPACT_ATOMS: atom_id res chain seq x y z
N MET A 1 14.48 48.84 53.47
CA MET A 1 15.52 49.66 52.80
C MET A 1 16.87 49.09 53.19
N ALA A 2 17.69 48.75 52.19
CA ALA A 2 19.15 48.64 52.23
C ALA A 2 19.80 47.66 53.25
N THR A 3 20.86 46.91 53.02
CA THR A 3 21.80 46.70 51.91
C THR A 3 22.84 45.71 52.47
N GLN A 4 23.29 44.73 51.66
CA GLN A 4 24.62 44.09 51.77
C GLN A 4 24.87 43.19 53.01
N MET A 5 25.75 42.19 53.04
CA MET A 5 26.77 41.65 52.14
C MET A 5 27.44 40.56 52.98
N PHE A 6 27.60 39.33 52.49
CA PHE A 6 28.66 38.48 53.02
C PHE A 6 29.32 37.66 51.91
N PRO A 7 30.66 37.69 51.81
CA PRO A 7 31.42 37.09 50.73
C PRO A 7 31.77 35.62 51.02
N LYS A 8 32.00 34.92 49.91
CA LYS A 8 32.96 33.84 49.63
C LYS A 8 33.66 33.18 50.84
N PRO A 9 33.76 31.84 50.79
CA PRO A 9 35.06 31.21 50.99
C PRO A 9 35.44 30.33 49.78
N PRO A 10 36.65 30.48 49.21
CA PRO A 10 37.34 29.34 48.62
C PRO A 10 38.13 28.65 49.74
N SER A 11 38.36 27.35 49.62
CA SER A 11 39.66 26.72 49.89
C SER A 11 39.49 25.21 49.83
N ASP A 12 39.56 24.77 48.59
CA ASP A 12 40.25 23.58 48.11
C ASP A 12 41.23 22.94 49.12
N HIS A 13 40.86 21.78 49.65
CA HIS A 13 41.80 20.82 50.20
C HIS A 13 41.97 19.67 49.20
N ARG A 14 43.13 19.69 48.53
CA ARG A 14 43.67 18.58 47.75
C ARG A 14 43.71 17.30 48.59
N VAL A 15 43.18 16.22 48.07
CA VAL A 15 43.70 14.87 48.35
C VAL A 15 44.00 14.20 47.02
N ALA A 16 45.27 13.90 46.82
CA ALA A 16 45.80 13.16 45.70
C ALA A 16 45.32 11.70 45.76
N GLY A 17 44.65 11.26 44.69
CA GLY A 17 44.45 9.87 44.35
C GLY A 17 44.84 9.67 42.90
N GLN A 18 46.00 9.06 42.66
CA GLN A 18 46.42 8.57 41.34
C GLN A 18 45.66 7.26 41.00
N PRO A 19 45.93 6.60 39.87
CA PRO A 19 45.22 6.77 38.61
C PRO A 19 44.47 5.49 38.23
N LEU A 20 43.36 5.61 37.50
CA LEU A 20 42.81 4.47 36.77
C LEU A 20 42.61 4.88 35.31
N PRO A 21 43.20 4.15 34.34
CA PRO A 21 42.85 4.35 32.95
C PRO A 21 41.41 3.85 32.79
N VAL A 22 40.46 4.78 32.82
CA VAL A 22 39.09 4.50 32.40
C VAL A 22 39.17 4.17 30.92
N ARG A 23 39.24 2.88 30.60
CA ARG A 23 38.95 2.39 29.26
C ARG A 23 37.51 2.77 28.97
N LEU A 24 37.33 3.90 28.28
CA LEU A 24 36.07 4.33 27.71
C LEU A 24 35.75 3.34 26.58
N GLY A 25 35.24 2.18 26.94
CA GLY A 25 34.61 1.26 26.00
C GLY A 25 33.35 1.93 25.51
N ILE A 26 33.44 2.63 24.37
CA ILE A 26 32.27 3.06 23.62
C ILE A 26 31.61 1.78 23.12
N LEU A 27 30.65 1.29 23.90
CA LEU A 27 29.67 0.32 23.44
C LEU A 27 28.79 1.05 22.42
N ILE A 28 29.17 0.96 21.15
CA ILE A 28 28.27 1.27 20.04
C ILE A 28 27.19 0.18 20.08
N LEU A 29 26.11 0.46 20.81
CA LEU A 29 24.83 -0.20 20.60
C LEU A 29 24.40 0.14 19.17
N LEU A 30 24.79 -0.72 18.22
CA LEU A 30 24.13 -0.77 16.92
C LEU A 30 22.68 -1.13 17.21
N ALA A 31 21.83 -0.11 17.33
CA ALA A 31 20.41 -0.27 17.21
C ALA A 31 20.15 -0.76 15.78
N VAL A 32 20.21 -2.08 15.60
CA VAL A 32 19.59 -2.76 14.48
C VAL A 32 18.11 -2.54 14.71
N TYR A 33 17.60 -1.40 14.26
CA TYR A 33 16.18 -1.22 14.11
C TYR A 33 15.76 -2.34 13.17
N PRO A 34 14.91 -3.30 13.60
CA PRO A 34 14.27 -4.13 12.63
C PRO A 34 13.53 -3.14 11.73
N THR A 35 13.98 -3.01 10.48
CA THR A 35 13.06 -2.56 9.45
C THR A 35 11.97 -3.60 9.51
N ILE A 36 10.86 -3.28 10.17
CA ILE A 36 9.62 -4.02 10.00
C ILE A 36 9.32 -3.78 8.53
N GLY A 37 9.90 -4.62 7.67
CA GLY A 37 9.48 -4.74 6.30
C GLY A 37 8.08 -5.28 6.43
N TRP A 38 7.10 -4.40 6.28
CA TRP A 38 5.74 -4.85 6.06
C TRP A 38 5.89 -5.75 4.84
N ALA A 39 5.67 -7.04 5.01
CA ALA A 39 5.57 -7.95 3.89
C ALA A 39 4.37 -7.45 3.11
N ASP A 40 4.65 -6.59 2.15
CA ASP A 40 3.70 -5.91 1.32
C ASP A 40 3.03 -6.99 0.46
N SER A 41 1.94 -7.56 0.99
CA SER A 41 1.34 -8.77 0.43
C SER A 41 0.78 -8.49 -0.96
N CYS A 42 1.07 -9.38 -1.89
CA CYS A 42 0.54 -9.38 -3.26
C CYS A 42 -0.59 -10.40 -3.41
N ASP A 43 -1.33 -10.65 -2.34
CA ASP A 43 -2.26 -11.79 -2.25
C ASP A 43 -3.42 -11.65 -3.24
N ARG A 44 -4.04 -10.47 -3.36
CA ARG A 44 -5.18 -10.29 -4.28
C ARG A 44 -4.72 -10.44 -5.72
N VAL A 45 -3.56 -9.86 -6.06
CA VAL A 45 -2.96 -9.96 -7.39
C VAL A 45 -2.57 -11.40 -7.72
N THR A 46 -1.93 -12.10 -6.78
CA THR A 46 -1.45 -13.48 -6.97
C THR A 46 -2.60 -14.47 -7.08
N VAL A 47 -3.66 -14.30 -6.27
CA VAL A 47 -4.86 -15.15 -6.32
C VAL A 47 -5.62 -14.89 -7.62
N LEU A 48 -5.80 -13.63 -8.04
CA LEU A 48 -6.42 -13.27 -9.33
C LEU A 48 -5.74 -13.99 -10.51
N GLU A 49 -4.41 -13.95 -10.57
CA GLU A 49 -3.64 -14.56 -11.66
C GLU A 49 -3.77 -16.08 -11.72
N ARG A 50 -4.02 -16.72 -10.58
CA ARG A 50 -4.17 -18.16 -10.45
C ARG A 50 -5.62 -18.61 -10.45
N PHE A 51 -6.58 -17.71 -10.60
CA PHE A 51 -8.00 -18.05 -10.58
C PHE A 51 -8.35 -19.10 -11.64
N ALA A 52 -7.83 -18.97 -12.86
CA ALA A 52 -8.11 -19.91 -13.93
C ALA A 52 -7.65 -21.36 -13.64
N THR A 53 -6.65 -21.54 -12.78
CA THR A 53 -6.11 -22.86 -12.43
C THR A 53 -6.60 -23.38 -11.08
N THR A 54 -6.90 -22.49 -10.14
CA THR A 54 -7.23 -22.86 -8.76
C THR A 54 -8.70 -22.67 -8.41
N GLY A 55 -9.42 -21.82 -9.14
CA GLY A 55 -10.76 -21.35 -8.78
C GLY A 55 -10.80 -20.51 -7.50
N ALA A 56 -9.65 -20.20 -6.89
CA ALA A 56 -9.59 -19.44 -5.65
C ALA A 56 -9.79 -17.95 -5.92
N GLU A 57 -10.62 -17.31 -5.09
CA GLU A 57 -10.97 -15.90 -5.22
C GLU A 57 -10.30 -15.09 -4.10
N PRO A 58 -9.88 -13.84 -4.37
CA PRO A 58 -9.51 -12.91 -3.31
C PRO A 58 -10.63 -12.79 -2.26
N ASN A 59 -10.26 -12.62 -0.99
CA ASN A 59 -11.24 -12.59 0.10
C ASN A 59 -12.33 -11.52 -0.15
N GLY A 60 -13.59 -11.93 0.04
CA GLY A 60 -14.77 -11.07 -0.13
C GLY A 60 -15.10 -10.69 -1.57
N SER A 61 -14.43 -11.27 -2.56
CA SER A 61 -14.69 -11.01 -3.98
C SER A 61 -15.60 -12.05 -4.61
N THR A 62 -16.05 -11.77 -5.83
CA THR A 62 -16.61 -12.77 -6.74
C THR A 62 -15.91 -12.64 -8.09
N CYS A 63 -15.43 -13.75 -8.64
CA CYS A 63 -14.59 -13.77 -9.82
C CYS A 63 -15.24 -14.52 -10.98
N ALA A 64 -14.87 -14.13 -12.19
CA ALA A 64 -15.23 -14.82 -13.42
C ALA A 64 -14.13 -14.68 -14.47
N THR A 65 -13.99 -15.70 -15.31
CA THR A 65 -13.22 -15.60 -16.54
C THR A 65 -14.02 -14.88 -17.63
N TYR A 66 -13.35 -14.15 -18.51
CA TYR A 66 -13.97 -13.53 -19.68
C TYR A 66 -13.08 -13.65 -20.92
N ALA A 67 -13.70 -13.63 -22.10
CA ALA A 67 -13.01 -13.51 -23.37
C ALA A 67 -12.78 -12.02 -23.69
N GLY A 68 -11.53 -11.63 -23.92
CA GLY A 68 -11.10 -10.31 -24.33
C GLY A 68 -11.27 -10.05 -25.83
N LEU A 69 -11.08 -8.80 -26.25
CA LEU A 69 -11.38 -8.34 -27.61
C LEU A 69 -10.47 -8.92 -28.70
N ASN A 70 -9.34 -9.52 -28.34
CA ASN A 70 -8.34 -10.06 -29.28
C ASN A 70 -8.08 -11.56 -29.09
N GLY A 71 -9.09 -12.31 -28.64
CA GLY A 71 -8.93 -13.74 -28.31
C GLY A 71 -8.08 -14.00 -27.06
N THR A 72 -7.74 -12.94 -26.33
CA THR A 72 -7.14 -13.02 -25.00
C THR A 72 -8.17 -13.54 -24.00
N ASN A 73 -7.71 -14.23 -22.96
CA ASN A 73 -8.56 -14.57 -21.83
C ASN A 73 -8.18 -13.69 -20.65
N GLY A 74 -9.17 -13.33 -19.85
CA GLY A 74 -8.96 -12.56 -18.63
C GLY A 74 -9.74 -13.11 -17.46
N VAL A 75 -9.36 -12.64 -16.28
CA VAL A 75 -10.07 -12.86 -15.03
C VAL A 75 -10.49 -11.50 -14.50
N SER A 76 -11.71 -11.41 -13.99
CA SER A 76 -12.21 -10.23 -13.31
C SER A 76 -12.85 -10.64 -11.99
N CYS A 77 -12.39 -10.04 -10.90
CA CYS A 77 -12.94 -10.17 -9.57
C CYS A 77 -13.57 -8.85 -9.14
N TYR A 78 -14.69 -8.90 -8.41
CA TYR A 78 -15.34 -7.70 -7.91
C TYR A 78 -15.75 -7.77 -6.46
N TRP A 79 -15.83 -6.60 -5.84
CA TRP A 79 -16.36 -6.37 -4.50
C TRP A 79 -17.51 -5.37 -4.58
N ALA A 80 -18.53 -5.56 -3.74
CA ALA A 80 -19.72 -4.72 -3.71
C ALA A 80 -19.75 -3.86 -2.44
N PHE A 81 -20.02 -2.57 -2.62
CA PHE A 81 -20.08 -1.57 -1.56
C PHE A 81 -21.40 -0.80 -1.61
N PRO A 82 -21.77 -0.07 -0.54
CA PRO A 82 -22.84 0.92 -0.63
C PRO A 82 -22.58 1.94 -1.74
N PHE A 83 -23.65 2.44 -2.36
CA PHE A 83 -23.56 3.40 -3.45
C PHE A 83 -22.77 4.65 -3.06
N ARG A 84 -21.74 4.98 -3.85
CA ARG A 84 -20.85 6.15 -3.69
C ARG A 84 -20.24 6.27 -2.30
N SER A 85 -19.93 5.12 -1.70
CA SER A 85 -19.30 5.04 -0.39
C SER A 85 -17.83 5.45 -0.42
N HIS A 86 -17.35 6.07 0.66
CA HIS A 86 -15.94 6.38 0.84
C HIS A 86 -15.09 5.10 0.94
N GLU A 87 -15.68 4.02 1.46
CA GLU A 87 -15.09 2.70 1.58
C GLU A 87 -14.74 2.11 0.20
N ALA A 88 -15.60 2.28 -0.81
CA ALA A 88 -15.31 1.83 -2.17
C ALA A 88 -14.12 2.59 -2.78
N ALA A 89 -14.05 3.90 -2.55
CA ALA A 89 -12.97 4.74 -3.05
C ALA A 89 -11.62 4.38 -2.38
N ALA A 90 -11.61 4.21 -1.06
CA ALA A 90 -10.44 3.77 -0.32
C ALA A 90 -9.99 2.39 -0.78
N PHE A 91 -10.92 1.43 -0.89
CA PHE A 91 -10.61 0.07 -1.35
C PHE A 91 -10.06 0.05 -2.78
N SER A 92 -10.63 0.83 -3.70
CA SER A 92 -10.12 0.96 -5.06
C SER A 92 -8.67 1.46 -5.07
N ASN A 93 -8.36 2.48 -4.25
CA ASN A 93 -6.99 3.00 -4.11
C ASN A 93 -6.04 1.96 -3.52
N ASP A 94 -6.46 1.22 -2.50
CA ASP A 94 -5.65 0.16 -1.90
C ASP A 94 -5.33 -0.95 -2.91
N VAL A 95 -6.33 -1.37 -3.71
CA VAL A 95 -6.13 -2.37 -4.77
C VAL A 95 -5.17 -1.84 -5.83
N TRP A 96 -5.30 -0.58 -6.24
CA TRP A 96 -4.39 0.03 -7.21
C TRP A 96 -2.94 0.12 -6.68
N THR A 97 -2.77 0.53 -5.43
CA THR A 97 -1.47 0.54 -4.75
C THR A 97 -0.86 -0.86 -4.72
N GLU A 98 -1.65 -1.89 -4.41
CA GLU A 98 -1.17 -3.28 -4.45
C GLU A 98 -0.75 -3.68 -5.87
N VAL A 99 -1.56 -3.43 -6.89
CA VAL A 99 -1.24 -3.77 -8.29
C VAL A 99 0.09 -3.14 -8.71
N THR A 100 0.25 -1.84 -8.50
CA THR A 100 1.44 -1.07 -8.92
C THR A 100 2.68 -1.40 -8.10
N ARG A 101 2.51 -1.83 -6.86
CA ARG A 101 3.60 -2.35 -6.02
C ARG A 101 4.05 -3.75 -6.44
N CYS A 102 3.09 -4.61 -6.77
CA CYS A 102 3.34 -6.02 -7.05
C CYS A 102 3.77 -6.29 -8.49
N ARG A 103 3.47 -5.38 -9.43
CA ARG A 103 3.76 -5.58 -10.85
C ARG A 103 4.48 -4.35 -11.40
N VAL A 104 5.59 -4.61 -12.09
CA VAL A 104 6.33 -3.58 -12.81
C VAL A 104 5.69 -3.40 -14.17
N GLY A 105 5.32 -2.16 -14.48
CA GLY A 105 4.67 -1.83 -15.74
C GLY A 105 4.49 -0.32 -15.91
N HIS A 106 3.76 0.05 -16.94
CA HIS A 106 3.44 1.44 -17.24
C HIS A 106 1.94 1.66 -17.11
N ALA A 107 1.54 2.73 -16.40
CA ALA A 107 0.15 3.13 -16.35
C ALA A 107 -0.33 3.43 -17.78
N SER A 108 -1.46 2.85 -18.16
CA SER A 108 -2.12 3.19 -19.41
C SER A 108 -2.76 4.57 -19.24
N PRO A 109 -2.68 5.47 -20.24
CA PRO A 109 -3.37 6.74 -20.16
C PRO A 109 -4.87 6.52 -19.93
N ASP A 110 -5.47 7.33 -19.05
CA ASP A 110 -6.88 7.23 -18.69
C ASP A 110 -7.75 7.20 -19.95
N THR A 111 -8.70 6.25 -19.99
CA THR A 111 -9.71 6.22 -21.04
C THR A 111 -10.62 7.42 -20.88
N ASN A 112 -10.78 8.20 -21.95
CA ASN A 112 -11.59 9.41 -21.99
C ASN A 112 -12.93 9.25 -21.25
N PRO A 113 -13.29 10.17 -20.34
CA PRO A 113 -14.57 10.11 -19.65
C PRO A 113 -15.72 10.27 -20.66
N VAL A 114 -16.54 9.24 -20.79
CA VAL A 114 -17.82 9.32 -21.49
C VAL A 114 -18.87 9.76 -20.47
N ASN A 115 -19.62 10.83 -20.76
CA ASN A 115 -20.67 11.35 -19.87
C ASN A 115 -21.86 10.39 -19.82
N HIS A 116 -21.84 9.44 -18.88
CA HIS A 116 -22.86 8.42 -18.66
C HIS A 116 -23.41 8.51 -17.23
N PRO A 117 -24.72 8.22 -16.98
CA PRO A 117 -25.32 8.33 -15.63
C PRO A 117 -24.76 7.32 -14.62
N ASP A 118 -24.29 6.15 -15.07
CA ASP A 118 -23.35 5.33 -14.29
C ASP A 118 -21.95 5.95 -14.44
N SER A 119 -21.30 6.30 -13.32
CA SER A 119 -19.89 6.70 -13.34
C SER A 119 -18.99 5.47 -13.55
N TYR A 120 -17.87 5.71 -14.21
CA TYR A 120 -16.89 4.68 -14.53
C TYR A 120 -15.50 5.29 -14.41
N ASP A 121 -14.74 4.83 -13.42
CA ASP A 121 -13.34 5.19 -13.25
C ASP A 121 -12.48 3.95 -13.50
N VAL A 122 -11.42 4.08 -14.30
CA VAL A 122 -10.52 2.97 -14.66
C VAL A 122 -9.09 3.43 -14.61
N ARG A 123 -8.31 2.69 -13.83
CA ARG A 123 -6.85 2.74 -13.86
C ARG A 123 -6.34 1.43 -14.43
N ALA A 124 -5.40 1.50 -15.36
CA ALA A 124 -4.83 0.33 -16.00
C ALA A 124 -3.30 0.32 -15.93
N LEU A 125 -2.72 -0.85 -15.71
CA LEU A 125 -1.28 -1.07 -15.68
C LEU A 125 -0.91 -2.10 -16.76
N ASN A 126 -0.16 -1.66 -17.77
CA ASN A 126 0.44 -2.53 -18.77
C ASN A 126 1.73 -3.12 -18.20
N ALA A 127 1.69 -4.36 -17.74
CA ALA A 127 2.83 -5.08 -17.17
C ALA A 127 3.24 -6.26 -18.07
N ASN A 128 4.30 -6.97 -17.68
CA ASN A 128 4.79 -8.13 -18.43
C ASN A 128 3.78 -9.28 -18.43
N GLN A 129 3.14 -9.55 -17.29
CA GLN A 129 2.17 -10.65 -17.17
C GLN A 129 0.81 -10.38 -17.85
N GLY A 130 0.49 -9.13 -18.14
CA GLY A 130 -0.84 -8.78 -18.64
C GLY A 130 -1.19 -7.31 -18.45
N ILE A 131 -2.44 -6.98 -18.76
CA ILE A 131 -3.03 -5.67 -18.49
C ILE A 131 -3.90 -5.80 -17.25
N TYR A 132 -3.47 -5.18 -16.17
CA TYR A 132 -4.25 -5.09 -14.93
C TYR A 132 -5.16 -3.89 -14.99
N ARG A 133 -6.41 -4.02 -14.56
CA ARG A 133 -7.36 -2.91 -14.50
C ARG A 133 -8.04 -2.88 -13.14
N VAL A 134 -8.05 -1.70 -12.52
CA VAL A 134 -8.85 -1.40 -11.35
C VAL A 134 -9.96 -0.47 -11.78
N THR A 135 -11.19 -0.91 -11.61
CA THR A 135 -12.36 -0.22 -12.14
C THR A 135 -13.38 0.02 -11.06
N THR A 136 -13.81 1.26 -10.88
CA THR A 136 -14.94 1.61 -10.00
C THR A 136 -16.16 1.86 -10.88
N LYS A 137 -17.26 1.18 -10.57
CA LYS A 137 -18.54 1.34 -11.29
C LYS A 137 -19.69 1.57 -10.33
N ASP A 138 -20.32 2.72 -10.45
CA ASP A 138 -21.58 3.00 -9.76
C ASP A 138 -22.74 2.41 -10.55
N LYS A 139 -23.65 1.69 -9.87
CA LYS A 139 -24.86 1.14 -10.46
C LYS A 139 -26.08 1.71 -9.77
N ASN A 140 -26.59 2.84 -10.28
CA ASN A 140 -27.69 3.58 -9.65
C ASN A 140 -28.95 2.71 -9.48
N GLN A 141 -29.34 1.94 -10.50
CA GLN A 141 -30.51 1.04 -10.41
C GLN A 141 -30.39 -0.03 -9.32
N ARG A 142 -29.17 -0.36 -8.89
CA ARG A 142 -28.92 -1.35 -7.84
C ARG A 142 -28.56 -0.71 -6.50
N GLN A 143 -28.38 0.61 -6.45
CA GLN A 143 -27.86 1.34 -5.29
C GLN A 143 -26.56 0.71 -4.73
N ARG A 144 -25.63 0.38 -5.63
CA ARG A 144 -24.33 -0.22 -5.28
C ARG A 144 -23.18 0.40 -6.05
N THR A 145 -22.01 0.41 -5.44
CA THR A 145 -20.72 0.67 -6.10
C THR A 145 -19.95 -0.63 -6.15
N PHE A 146 -19.39 -0.94 -7.31
CA PHE A 146 -18.57 -2.13 -7.50
C PHE A 146 -17.13 -1.70 -7.79
N VAL A 147 -16.18 -2.33 -7.11
CA VAL A 147 -14.76 -2.23 -7.44
C VAL A 147 -14.36 -3.53 -8.11
N PHE A 148 -13.78 -3.45 -9.30
CA PHE A 148 -13.28 -4.59 -10.05
C PHE A 148 -11.76 -4.56 -10.09
N LEU A 149 -11.14 -5.72 -9.92
CA LEU A 149 -9.76 -5.99 -10.26
C LEU A 149 -9.75 -7.04 -11.37
N SER A 150 -9.18 -6.71 -12.53
CA SER A 150 -9.05 -7.67 -13.63
C SER A 150 -7.63 -7.75 -14.16
N VAL A 151 -7.32 -8.90 -14.75
CA VAL A 151 -6.09 -9.13 -15.52
C VAL A 151 -6.46 -9.79 -16.83
N GLU A 152 -6.00 -9.20 -17.93
CA GLU A 152 -5.99 -9.82 -19.24
C GLU A 152 -4.59 -10.33 -19.51
N GLN A 153 -4.42 -11.66 -19.60
CA GLN A 153 -3.11 -12.26 -19.78
C GLN A 153 -2.63 -12.05 -21.21
N LYS A 154 -1.34 -11.74 -21.36
CA LYS A 154 -0.69 -11.77 -22.68
C LYS A 154 -0.49 -13.24 -23.05
N GLY A 155 -0.99 -13.63 -24.22
CA GLY A 155 -0.76 -14.96 -24.79
C GLY A 155 0.68 -15.19 -25.18
#